data_AF-A0A6A7RWK9-F1
#
_entry.id   AF-A0A6A7RWK9-F1
#
_cell.length_a   1.000
_cell.length_b   1.000
_cell.length_c   1.000
_cell.angle_alpha   90.00
_cell.angle_beta   90.00
_cell.angle_gamma   90.00
#
_symmetry.space_group_name_H-M   'P 1'
#
loop_
_entity.id
_entity.type
_entity.pdbx_description
1 polymer ?
#
loop_
_entity_poly.entity_id
_entity_poly.type
_entity_poly.pdbx_seq_one_letter_code
_entity_poly.pdbx_strand_id
1 'polypeptide(L)'
;MTIKLPKPRLLACLIGVIMAGPIGCANQQSMPFPNDPGTSNALPLNPESAFDGAVRSADSWVNLPVPPVPGAAAQAPATPPTGNDGWPRQAEIAGATALVYLPQVDSWQGNTLDFRAAVAVRKTGASEQAFGVIWGSARTGVDRLTQSVALEDLSLSRASFPTLADHGLDILRQLRTQLPTVMASMSLPLLAGELAASGTVKPRPAQVNNEPPKVIVSTSPAILVPIDGSPAIRPVADTRFERVINTQALIVRNRGASRWYLHVFDGWLSADALEGPWTLASGEPPGVNELNELNELAQKLAKEGQVDLLDGGPQAEPKATLQNGVPTLYVSQVPAELIVFKGPPNFVPITGTGLLWAENTTADVLVNTANNDYYTLLSGRWYRASALSGPWTYTAANALPADFSRIPKSAPAGVVLASVAGTPQAQETLIANSIPHTASVPLSNGPKFTPVFDGAPHFQAIDATPLRYVSNAEVPIIQVTPSSYFAVQAGIWFTASSLTGPWFVASSVPPVIYDIPTSSPLHYVTYVHVYGASKEVVYVGYTPGYLGNVVSSDGVVVYGTGYDYTPWIGSVWYAAPYTWGLAAAPIYNPYVGFAYGYGLGLAT
;
A
#
# COMPACT_ATOMS: atom_id res chain seq x y z
N MET A 1 -3.07 -63.28 29.96
CA MET A 1 -3.59 -61.91 29.78
C MET A 1 -2.41 -61.01 29.45
N THR A 2 -2.51 -60.32 28.33
CA THR A 2 -1.38 -59.88 27.51
C THR A 2 -0.72 -58.61 28.04
N ILE A 3 0.58 -58.69 28.34
CA ILE A 3 1.44 -57.56 28.71
C ILE A 3 1.87 -56.85 27.41
N LYS A 4 1.60 -55.55 27.29
CA LYS A 4 2.13 -54.70 26.21
C LYS A 4 3.24 -53.81 26.77
N LEU A 5 4.47 -54.03 26.29
CA LEU A 5 5.56 -53.04 26.32
C LEU A 5 5.31 -51.96 25.25
N PRO A 6 5.73 -50.70 25.49
CA PRO A 6 5.84 -49.71 24.43
C PRO A 6 7.18 -49.85 23.69
N LYS A 7 7.15 -49.78 22.35
CA LYS A 7 8.32 -49.51 21.49
C LYS A 7 8.08 -48.23 20.67
N PRO A 8 9.17 -47.54 20.25
CA PRO A 8 9.16 -46.13 19.85
C PRO A 8 9.11 -45.92 18.32
N ARG A 9 9.07 -44.63 17.91
CA ARG A 9 9.21 -44.03 16.54
C ARG A 9 7.89 -43.86 15.78
N LEU A 10 7.62 -42.82 14.98
CA LEU A 10 8.36 -41.65 14.48
C LEU A 10 7.39 -40.45 14.54
N LEU A 11 7.87 -39.27 14.96
CA LEU A 11 7.14 -38.02 14.70
C LEU A 11 7.54 -37.54 13.29
N ALA A 12 6.69 -37.79 12.32
CA ALA A 12 6.75 -37.10 11.04
C ALA A 12 6.15 -35.70 11.25
N CYS A 13 6.99 -34.67 11.27
CA CYS A 13 6.52 -33.29 11.13
C CYS A 13 5.98 -33.12 9.71
N LEU A 14 4.66 -33.16 9.56
CA LEU A 14 3.99 -32.64 8.38
C LEU A 14 4.12 -31.12 8.42
N ILE A 15 4.99 -30.56 7.59
CA ILE A 15 4.96 -29.13 7.24
C ILE A 15 3.79 -28.99 6.25
N GLY A 16 2.62 -28.62 6.77
CA GLY A 16 1.51 -28.15 5.95
C GLY A 16 1.84 -26.75 5.46
N VAL A 17 2.22 -26.63 4.18
CA VAL A 17 2.25 -25.36 3.47
C VAL A 17 0.79 -24.96 3.24
N ILE A 18 0.25 -24.13 4.13
CA ILE A 18 -1.03 -23.47 3.92
C ILE A 18 -0.74 -22.23 3.07
N MET A 19 -1.01 -22.33 1.77
CA MET A 19 -1.16 -21.15 0.91
C MET A 19 -2.49 -20.48 1.27
N ALA A 20 -2.45 -19.59 2.25
CA ALA A 20 -3.50 -18.61 2.49
C ALA A 20 -3.05 -17.29 1.83
N GLY A 21 -3.59 -16.99 0.66
CA GLY A 21 -3.39 -15.71 0.00
C GLY A 21 -4.15 -14.60 0.74
N PRO A 22 -3.58 -13.39 0.86
CA PRO A 22 -4.30 -12.26 1.45
C PRO A 22 -5.39 -11.75 0.49
N ILE A 23 -6.60 -11.67 1.02
CA ILE A 23 -7.74 -10.95 0.43
C ILE A 23 -7.51 -9.45 0.65
N GLY A 24 -7.70 -8.65 -0.41
CA GLY A 24 -8.00 -7.22 -0.28
C GLY A 24 -6.82 -6.27 -0.15
N CYS A 25 -5.93 -6.25 -1.14
CA CYS A 25 -5.21 -5.05 -1.55
C CYS A 25 -5.38 -4.96 -3.07
N ALA A 26 -5.74 -3.80 -3.60
CA ALA A 26 -5.92 -3.58 -5.03
C ALA A 26 -4.61 -3.88 -5.78
N ASN A 27 -4.42 -5.13 -6.17
CA ASN A 27 -3.46 -5.53 -7.17
C ASN A 27 -3.96 -4.93 -8.49
N GLN A 28 -3.17 -4.07 -9.12
CA GLN A 28 -3.34 -3.66 -10.52
C GLN A 28 -3.00 -4.82 -11.49
N GLN A 29 -3.27 -6.06 -11.09
CA GLN A 29 -3.27 -7.22 -11.97
C GLN A 29 -4.70 -7.38 -12.48
N SER A 30 -4.86 -7.54 -13.79
CA SER A 30 -6.00 -8.27 -14.33
C SER A 30 -6.21 -9.54 -13.50
N MET A 31 -7.47 -9.75 -13.14
CA MET A 31 -7.96 -10.60 -12.06
C MET A 31 -7.53 -12.07 -12.11
N PRO A 32 -7.69 -12.85 -11.02
CA PRO A 32 -7.17 -14.21 -10.90
C PRO A 32 -7.98 -15.25 -11.72
N PHE A 33 -7.29 -16.32 -12.13
CA PHE A 33 -7.82 -17.43 -12.91
C PHE A 33 -8.96 -18.23 -12.24
N PRO A 34 -9.90 -18.81 -13.02
CA PRO A 34 -10.96 -19.70 -12.53
C PRO A 34 -10.48 -21.16 -12.39
N ASN A 35 -10.89 -21.79 -11.27
CA ASN A 35 -10.87 -23.23 -10.91
C ASN A 35 -9.94 -23.60 -9.72
N ASP A 36 -10.43 -23.41 -8.49
CA ASP A 36 -10.07 -24.26 -7.35
C ASP A 36 -11.27 -24.41 -6.39
N PRO A 37 -11.82 -25.61 -6.13
CA PRO A 37 -13.00 -25.79 -5.30
C PRO A 37 -12.62 -25.95 -3.82
N GLY A 38 -12.69 -24.85 -3.06
CA GLY A 38 -12.69 -24.95 -1.61
C GLY A 38 -12.32 -23.64 -0.93
N THR A 39 -13.30 -22.98 -0.31
CA THR A 39 -13.28 -22.46 1.07
C THR A 39 -14.48 -21.53 1.27
N SER A 40 -15.63 -22.11 1.63
CA SER A 40 -16.65 -21.43 2.42
C SER A 40 -16.27 -21.56 3.89
N ASN A 41 -15.98 -20.44 4.56
CA ASN A 41 -16.14 -20.14 6.00
C ASN A 41 -15.04 -19.17 6.47
N ALA A 42 -15.33 -17.88 6.46
CA ALA A 42 -14.59 -16.86 7.21
C ALA A 42 -15.37 -16.50 8.48
N LEU A 43 -14.66 -16.41 9.61
CA LEU A 43 -15.18 -16.01 10.92
C LEU A 43 -15.45 -14.49 10.96
N PRO A 44 -16.50 -14.02 11.67
CA PRO A 44 -16.90 -12.62 11.67
C PRO A 44 -16.01 -11.78 12.60
N LEU A 45 -15.47 -10.67 12.09
CA LEU A 45 -15.01 -9.54 12.91
C LEU A 45 -16.17 -8.54 12.97
N ASN A 46 -16.82 -8.45 14.13
CA ASN A 46 -17.92 -7.52 14.39
C ASN A 46 -17.36 -6.14 14.82
N PRO A 47 -17.57 -5.06 14.03
CA PRO A 47 -17.04 -3.73 14.33
C PRO A 47 -17.83 -2.95 15.40
N GLU A 48 -18.93 -3.50 15.94
CA GLU A 48 -19.81 -2.77 16.87
C GLU A 48 -19.33 -2.68 18.33
N SER A 49 -18.25 -3.34 18.74
CA SER A 49 -17.82 -3.33 20.16
C SER A 49 -16.88 -2.18 20.56
N ALA A 50 -16.55 -1.25 19.65
CA ALA A 50 -15.63 -0.14 19.91
C ALA A 50 -16.31 1.19 20.30
N PHE A 51 -17.64 1.25 20.38
CA PHE A 51 -18.38 2.51 20.60
C PHE A 51 -19.41 2.49 21.75
N ASP A 52 -19.31 1.58 22.72
CA ASP A 52 -20.10 1.67 23.95
C ASP A 52 -19.33 2.41 25.06
N GLY A 53 -19.36 3.73 24.97
CA GLY A 53 -19.04 4.66 26.05
C GLY A 53 -20.25 5.55 26.31
N ALA A 54 -21.04 5.18 27.32
CA ALA A 54 -22.32 5.79 27.68
C ALA A 54 -22.36 7.33 27.57
N VAL A 55 -23.36 7.81 26.83
CA VAL A 55 -23.87 9.18 26.81
C VAL A 55 -24.08 9.65 28.26
N ARG A 56 -23.27 10.61 28.71
CA ARG A 56 -23.57 11.42 29.89
C ARG A 56 -24.09 12.77 29.43
N SER A 57 -25.33 13.03 29.77
CA SER A 57 -26.11 14.23 29.50
C SER A 57 -25.37 15.49 29.93
N ALA A 58 -25.42 16.50 29.07
CA ALA A 58 -25.00 17.86 29.36
C ALA A 58 -25.98 18.46 30.39
N ASP A 59 -25.62 18.43 31.68
CA ASP A 59 -26.13 19.29 32.75
C ASP A 59 -25.39 18.96 34.06
N SER A 60 -24.20 19.53 34.28
CA SER A 60 -23.58 19.71 35.62
C SER A 60 -22.19 20.35 35.52
N TRP A 61 -22.13 21.63 35.17
CA TRP A 61 -20.94 22.46 35.39
C TRP A 61 -21.24 23.55 36.40
N VAL A 62 -21.20 23.20 37.69
CA VAL A 62 -21.08 24.19 38.76
C VAL A 62 -20.07 23.70 39.80
N ASN A 63 -18.86 24.25 39.69
CA ASN A 63 -17.95 24.59 40.80
C ASN A 63 -17.37 23.46 41.68
N LEU A 64 -16.10 23.07 41.44
CA LEU A 64 -15.20 22.51 42.48
C LEU A 64 -13.72 22.88 42.20
N PRO A 65 -12.86 22.97 43.24
CA PRO A 65 -11.74 23.91 43.33
C PRO A 65 -10.38 23.39 42.84
N VAL A 66 -9.52 24.33 42.44
CA VAL A 66 -8.11 24.11 42.04
C VAL A 66 -7.25 23.76 43.26
N PRO A 67 -6.55 22.60 43.28
CA PRO A 67 -5.54 22.33 44.31
C PRO A 67 -4.18 22.99 43.98
N PRO A 68 -3.36 23.33 44.99
CA PRO A 68 -2.12 24.07 44.79
C PRO A 68 -1.00 23.18 44.19
N VAL A 69 -0.16 23.82 43.38
CA VAL A 69 1.02 23.24 42.71
C VAL A 69 2.11 22.87 43.73
N PRO A 70 2.57 21.60 43.80
CA PRO A 70 3.81 21.23 44.48
C PRO A 70 5.00 21.37 43.52
N GLY A 71 6.13 21.82 44.08
CA GLY A 71 7.30 22.32 43.37
C GLY A 71 8.13 21.31 42.58
N ALA A 72 9.01 21.88 41.77
CA ALA A 72 9.91 21.22 40.85
C ALA A 72 10.84 20.22 41.56
N ALA A 73 10.70 18.94 41.21
CA ALA A 73 11.70 17.90 41.38
C ALA A 73 12.17 17.45 39.99
N ALA A 74 13.49 17.29 39.83
CA ALA A 74 14.14 16.90 38.59
C ALA A 74 13.57 15.58 38.03
N GLN A 75 13.06 15.62 36.80
CA GLN A 75 12.58 14.44 36.08
C GLN A 75 13.78 13.61 35.60
N ALA A 76 13.81 12.33 35.97
CA ALA A 76 14.63 11.32 35.33
C ALA A 76 14.24 11.19 33.84
N PRO A 77 15.16 10.77 32.94
CA PRO A 77 14.85 10.63 31.52
C PRO A 77 13.63 9.72 31.33
N ALA A 78 12.65 10.19 30.57
CA ALA A 78 11.45 9.44 30.25
C ALA A 78 11.81 8.14 29.52
N THR A 79 11.40 7.01 30.07
CA THR A 79 11.49 5.71 29.41
C THR A 79 10.57 5.72 28.18
N PRO A 80 11.05 5.35 26.97
CA PRO A 80 10.18 5.13 25.82
C PRO A 80 9.13 4.04 26.13
N PRO A 81 7.95 4.08 25.48
CA PRO A 81 6.90 3.10 25.74
C PRO A 81 7.38 1.68 25.41
N THR A 82 7.20 0.77 26.37
CA THR A 82 7.52 -0.66 26.22
C THR A 82 6.46 -1.32 25.32
N GLY A 83 6.76 -1.44 24.03
CA GLY A 83 6.18 -2.49 23.18
C GLY A 83 6.68 -3.86 23.66
N ASN A 84 5.80 -4.84 23.70
CA ASN A 84 5.98 -6.14 24.36
C ASN A 84 6.92 -7.11 23.58
N ASP A 85 8.08 -6.62 23.12
CA ASP A 85 9.07 -7.38 22.31
C ASP A 85 10.13 -8.12 23.15
N GLY A 86 10.00 -8.07 24.47
CA GLY A 86 10.80 -8.84 25.42
C GLY A 86 12.26 -8.39 25.54
N TRP A 87 12.59 -7.14 25.21
CA TRP A 87 13.92 -6.57 25.42
C TRP A 87 14.07 -5.95 26.83
N PRO A 88 15.23 -6.05 27.50
CA PRO A 88 16.44 -6.79 27.09
C PRO A 88 16.23 -8.31 27.13
N ARG A 89 16.91 -9.03 26.23
CA ARG A 89 16.80 -10.49 26.09
C ARG A 89 17.97 -11.21 26.74
N GLN A 90 17.72 -12.39 27.30
CA GLN A 90 18.71 -13.17 28.02
C GLN A 90 19.35 -14.23 27.10
N ALA A 91 20.67 -14.34 27.17
CA ALA A 91 21.48 -15.37 26.52
C ALA A 91 22.33 -16.10 27.57
N GLU A 92 22.16 -17.41 27.67
CA GLU A 92 23.00 -18.23 28.55
C GLU A 92 24.33 -18.53 27.87
N ILE A 93 25.42 -18.21 28.55
CA ILE A 93 26.79 -18.46 28.09
C ILE A 93 27.54 -19.26 29.17
N ALA A 94 28.68 -19.88 28.83
CA ALA A 94 29.40 -20.74 29.74
C ALA A 94 29.85 -19.98 31.00
N GLY A 95 29.25 -20.33 32.15
CA GLY A 95 29.56 -19.73 33.45
C GLY A 95 29.11 -18.28 33.63
N ALA A 96 28.22 -17.77 32.77
CA ALA A 96 27.65 -16.43 32.88
C ALA A 96 26.31 -16.31 32.16
N THR A 97 25.55 -15.26 32.50
CA THR A 97 24.33 -14.87 31.80
C THR A 97 24.55 -13.51 31.16
N ALA A 98 24.23 -13.38 29.89
CA ALA A 98 24.28 -12.11 29.16
C ALA A 98 22.86 -11.55 28.96
N LEU A 99 22.68 -10.26 29.22
CA LEU A 99 21.49 -9.49 28.87
C LEU A 99 21.83 -8.60 27.67
N VAL A 100 21.13 -8.83 26.57
CA VAL A 100 21.29 -8.11 25.31
C VAL A 100 20.19 -7.07 25.23
N TYR A 101 20.57 -5.80 25.16
CA TYR A 101 19.62 -4.71 25.01
C TYR A 101 19.21 -4.55 23.55
N LEU A 102 18.15 -3.76 23.34
CA LEU A 102 17.62 -3.49 22.01
C LEU A 102 18.75 -3.06 21.04
N PRO A 103 18.91 -3.73 19.88
CA PRO A 103 19.89 -3.32 18.89
C PRO A 103 19.57 -1.95 18.31
N GLN A 104 20.57 -1.09 18.26
CA GLN A 104 20.56 0.17 17.53
C GLN A 104 21.00 -0.08 16.09
N VAL A 105 20.27 0.51 15.14
CA VAL A 105 20.58 0.40 13.72
C VAL A 105 21.73 1.34 13.36
N ASP A 106 22.82 0.79 12.84
CA ASP A 106 23.93 1.56 12.28
C ASP A 106 23.72 1.78 10.76
N SER A 107 23.17 0.79 10.05
CA SER A 107 22.90 0.85 8.61
C SER A 107 21.84 -0.19 8.21
N TRP A 108 20.97 0.11 7.24
CA TRP A 108 20.09 -0.88 6.63
C TRP A 108 20.00 -0.67 5.12
N GLN A 109 20.55 -1.61 4.37
CA GLN A 109 20.67 -1.52 2.91
C GLN A 109 20.12 -2.78 2.27
N GLY A 110 19.10 -2.61 1.41
CA GLY A 110 18.35 -3.74 0.86
C GLY A 110 17.68 -4.52 1.97
N ASN A 111 18.12 -5.76 2.20
CA ASN A 111 17.69 -6.59 3.32
C ASN A 111 18.83 -6.91 4.29
N THR A 112 19.92 -6.13 4.31
CA THR A 112 21.04 -6.35 5.23
C THR A 112 21.07 -5.25 6.29
N LEU A 113 20.98 -5.65 7.55
CA LEU A 113 20.96 -4.79 8.73
C LEU A 113 22.32 -4.86 9.44
N ASP A 114 22.99 -3.72 9.55
CA ASP A 114 24.13 -3.53 10.44
C ASP A 114 23.65 -2.90 11.73
N PHE A 115 24.05 -3.48 12.86
CA PHE A 115 23.60 -3.06 14.16
C PHE A 115 24.70 -3.08 15.21
N ARG A 116 24.43 -2.36 16.30
CA ARG A 116 25.14 -2.49 17.56
C ARG A 116 24.18 -2.69 18.72
N ALA A 117 24.57 -3.46 19.72
CA ALA A 117 23.75 -3.68 20.91
C ALA A 117 24.60 -3.56 22.17
N ALA A 118 24.04 -2.93 23.21
CA ALA A 118 24.63 -2.99 24.54
C ALA A 118 24.40 -4.38 25.14
N VAL A 119 25.39 -4.89 25.87
CA VAL A 119 25.33 -6.19 26.53
C VAL A 119 25.85 -6.07 27.96
N ALA A 120 25.09 -6.60 28.92
CA ALA A 120 25.51 -6.76 30.30
C ALA A 120 25.76 -8.24 30.61
N VAL A 121 26.96 -8.60 31.06
CA VAL A 121 27.33 -9.98 31.39
C VAL A 121 27.50 -10.14 32.90
N ARG A 122 26.80 -11.12 33.48
CA ARG A 122 26.92 -11.50 34.88
C ARG A 122 27.48 -12.91 35.01
N LYS A 123 28.67 -13.06 35.61
CA LYS A 123 29.25 -14.38 35.90
C LYS A 123 28.45 -15.12 36.96
N THR A 124 28.39 -16.45 36.88
CA THR A 124 27.72 -17.28 37.88
C THR A 124 28.34 -17.05 39.26
N GLY A 125 27.51 -16.71 40.25
CA GLY A 125 27.96 -16.40 41.62
C GLY A 125 28.50 -14.98 41.84
N ALA A 126 28.57 -14.13 40.80
CA ALA A 126 28.95 -12.73 40.92
C ALA A 126 27.74 -11.80 41.04
N SER A 127 27.85 -10.76 41.86
CA SER A 127 26.85 -9.68 41.97
C SER A 127 27.04 -8.59 40.92
N GLU A 128 28.28 -8.34 40.49
CA GLU A 128 28.63 -7.29 39.54
C GLU A 128 28.47 -7.73 38.08
N GLN A 129 28.12 -6.78 37.22
CA GLN A 129 27.95 -6.97 35.78
C GLN A 129 29.06 -6.26 35.00
N ALA A 130 29.57 -6.91 33.96
CA ALA A 130 30.44 -6.28 32.97
C ALA A 130 29.60 -5.77 31.80
N PHE A 131 29.72 -4.48 31.48
CA PHE A 131 29.02 -3.85 30.37
C PHE A 131 29.93 -3.72 29.15
N GLY A 132 29.35 -3.97 27.98
CA GLY A 132 30.03 -3.83 26.72
C GLY A 132 29.07 -3.58 25.57
N VAL A 133 29.63 -3.46 24.38
CA VAL A 133 28.90 -3.28 23.13
C VAL A 133 29.33 -4.36 22.15
N ILE A 134 28.37 -4.91 21.42
CA ILE A 134 28.61 -5.82 20.29
C ILE A 134 28.17 -5.17 19.00
N TRP A 135 28.81 -5.55 17.90
CA TRP A 135 28.45 -5.16 16.54
C TRP A 135 28.23 -6.41 15.70
N GLY A 136 27.26 -6.35 14.81
CA GLY A 136 26.94 -7.45 13.93
C GLY A 136 26.15 -7.01 12.71
N SER A 137 25.90 -8.00 11.86
CA SER A 137 25.05 -7.88 10.69
C SER A 137 24.06 -9.03 10.64
N ALA A 138 22.87 -8.81 10.11
CA ALA A 138 21.89 -9.86 9.83
C ALA A 138 21.13 -9.57 8.54
N ARG A 139 20.68 -10.62 7.86
CA ARG A 139 19.71 -10.50 6.77
C ARG A 139 18.32 -10.40 7.37
N THR A 140 17.51 -9.45 6.91
CA THR A 140 16.16 -9.20 7.40
C THR A 140 15.11 -9.87 6.53
N GLY A 141 14.23 -10.66 7.14
CA GLY A 141 12.99 -11.15 6.54
C GLY A 141 11.80 -10.37 7.11
N VAL A 142 11.22 -9.45 6.34
CA VAL A 142 10.12 -8.59 6.78
C VAL A 142 8.77 -9.12 6.33
N ASP A 143 7.94 -9.48 7.31
CA ASP A 143 6.54 -9.84 7.12
C ASP A 143 5.64 -8.72 7.65
N ARG A 144 4.97 -8.03 6.73
CA ARG A 144 4.08 -6.90 7.04
C ARG A 144 2.69 -7.36 7.50
N LEU A 145 2.30 -8.60 7.22
CA LEU A 145 1.02 -9.16 7.69
C LEU A 145 1.11 -9.49 9.18
N THR A 146 2.21 -10.14 9.59
CA THR A 146 2.45 -10.47 11.00
C THR A 146 3.17 -9.36 11.78
N GLN A 147 3.50 -8.24 11.12
CA GLN A 147 4.24 -7.11 11.70
C GLN A 147 5.55 -7.54 12.36
N SER A 148 6.28 -8.45 11.72
CA SER A 148 7.48 -9.08 12.27
C SER A 148 8.68 -9.00 11.32
N VAL A 149 9.88 -9.00 11.91
CA VAL A 149 11.15 -9.02 11.20
C VAL A 149 11.98 -10.18 11.72
N ALA A 150 12.27 -11.15 10.86
CA ALA A 150 13.25 -12.20 11.12
C ALA A 150 14.67 -11.68 10.89
N LEU A 151 15.60 -12.00 11.80
CA LEU A 151 17.03 -11.71 11.67
C LEU A 151 17.76 -13.02 11.37
N GLU A 152 17.99 -13.25 10.09
CA GLU A 152 18.62 -14.45 9.53
C GLU A 152 20.11 -14.22 9.30
N ASP A 153 20.89 -15.31 9.22
CA ASP A 153 22.33 -15.25 8.95
C ASP A 153 23.12 -14.29 9.87
N LEU A 154 22.67 -14.16 11.13
CA LEU A 154 23.23 -13.22 12.09
C LEU A 154 24.71 -13.54 12.35
N SER A 155 25.56 -12.52 12.18
CA SER A 155 27.00 -12.60 12.38
C SER A 155 27.49 -11.47 13.26
N LEU A 156 28.29 -11.79 14.28
CA LEU A 156 28.93 -10.80 15.15
C LEU A 156 30.35 -10.52 14.70
N SER A 157 30.61 -9.28 14.34
CA SER A 157 31.92 -8.82 13.85
C SER A 157 32.86 -8.45 14.99
N ARG A 158 32.34 -7.80 16.05
CA ARG A 158 33.15 -7.22 17.13
C ARG A 158 32.41 -7.20 18.48
N ALA A 159 33.17 -7.23 19.57
CA ALA A 159 32.72 -6.84 20.90
C ALA A 159 33.74 -5.88 21.55
N SER A 160 33.28 -5.10 22.52
CA SER A 160 34.11 -4.22 23.34
C SER A 160 33.56 -4.19 24.76
N PHE A 161 34.28 -4.83 25.70
CA PHE A 161 33.99 -4.81 27.14
C PHE A 161 35.16 -4.16 27.88
N PRO A 162 35.13 -2.84 28.13
CA PRO A 162 36.28 -2.10 28.66
C PRO A 162 36.77 -2.58 30.03
N THR A 163 35.89 -3.20 30.83
CA THR A 163 36.20 -3.68 32.19
C THR A 163 36.74 -5.10 32.23
N LEU A 164 36.78 -5.82 31.09
CA LEU A 164 37.33 -7.18 31.00
C LEU A 164 38.76 -7.16 30.47
N ALA A 165 39.62 -8.02 31.02
CA ALA A 165 41.04 -8.09 30.67
C ALA A 165 41.32 -8.47 29.21
N ASP A 166 40.42 -9.24 28.58
CA ASP A 166 40.49 -9.64 27.17
C ASP A 166 39.66 -8.72 26.25
N HIS A 167 39.17 -7.60 26.78
CA HIS A 167 38.23 -6.68 26.13
C HIS A 167 36.94 -7.36 25.59
N GLY A 168 36.59 -8.56 26.09
CA GLY A 168 35.38 -9.30 25.74
C GLY A 168 35.51 -10.26 24.54
N LEU A 169 36.73 -10.64 24.13
CA LEU A 169 36.94 -11.61 23.05
C LEU A 169 36.34 -12.99 23.33
N ASP A 170 36.41 -13.47 24.58
CA ASP A 170 35.79 -14.73 24.97
C ASP A 170 34.26 -14.63 24.94
N ILE A 171 33.70 -13.53 25.45
CA ILE A 171 32.27 -13.24 25.40
C ILE A 171 31.77 -13.22 23.95
N LEU A 172 32.49 -12.56 23.03
CA LEU A 172 32.14 -12.53 21.61
C LEU A 172 32.06 -13.94 21.01
N ARG A 173 33.03 -14.81 21.31
CA ARG A 173 33.03 -16.20 20.82
C ARG A 173 31.80 -16.98 21.30
N GLN A 174 31.39 -16.78 22.55
CA GLN A 174 30.22 -17.45 23.11
C GLN A 174 28.90 -16.89 22.57
N LEU A 175 28.80 -15.56 22.45
CA LEU A 175 27.61 -14.89 21.93
C LEU A 175 27.33 -15.23 20.47
N ARG A 176 28.37 -15.50 19.66
CA ARG A 176 28.19 -15.95 18.25
C ARG A 176 27.34 -17.21 18.13
N THR A 177 27.33 -18.07 19.15
CA THR A 177 26.52 -19.30 19.15
C THR A 177 25.09 -19.06 19.64
N GLN A 178 24.89 -18.12 20.56
CA GLN A 178 23.61 -17.93 21.26
C GLN A 178 22.73 -16.86 20.62
N LEU A 179 23.33 -15.76 20.12
CA LEU A 179 22.57 -14.62 19.61
C LEU A 179 21.74 -14.89 18.37
N PRO A 180 22.10 -15.79 17.43
CA PRO A 180 21.21 -16.12 16.32
C PRO A 180 19.82 -16.55 16.80
N THR A 181 19.73 -17.30 17.91
CA THR A 181 18.44 -17.71 18.48
C THR A 181 17.80 -16.60 19.31
N VAL A 182 18.58 -15.93 20.17
CA VAL A 182 18.07 -14.88 21.09
C VAL A 182 17.55 -13.65 20.34
N MET A 183 18.18 -13.33 19.21
CA MET A 183 17.85 -12.19 18.36
C MET A 183 17.06 -12.58 17.11
N ALA A 184 16.58 -13.84 17.01
CA ALA A 184 15.99 -14.38 15.78
C ALA A 184 14.88 -13.52 15.15
N SER A 185 14.17 -12.73 15.95
CA SER A 185 13.16 -11.79 15.45
C SER A 185 12.97 -10.55 16.31
N MET A 186 12.38 -9.50 15.73
CA MET A 186 11.91 -8.29 16.39
C MET A 186 10.60 -7.82 15.74
N SER A 187 9.80 -6.98 16.40
CA SER A 187 8.62 -6.42 15.73
C SER A 187 9.01 -5.36 14.70
N LEU A 188 8.20 -5.26 13.65
CA LEU A 188 8.37 -4.25 12.60
C LEU A 188 8.24 -2.81 13.12
N PRO A 189 7.29 -2.46 14.01
CA PRO A 189 7.22 -1.12 14.60
C PRO A 189 8.50 -0.71 15.33
N LEU A 190 9.15 -1.67 16.01
CA LEU A 190 10.36 -1.40 16.77
C LEU A 190 11.59 -1.22 15.85
N LEU A 191 11.70 -1.98 14.76
CA LEU A 191 12.70 -1.68 13.72
C LEU A 191 12.47 -0.31 13.09
N ALA A 192 11.21 0.05 12.79
CA ALA A 192 10.88 1.36 12.23
C ALA A 192 11.27 2.51 13.16
N GLY A 193 11.08 2.34 14.47
CA GLY A 193 11.54 3.28 15.50
C GLY A 193 13.07 3.47 15.51
N GLU A 194 13.83 2.37 15.41
CA GLU A 194 15.30 2.44 15.36
C GLU A 194 15.81 3.06 14.04
N LEU A 195 15.13 2.81 12.92
CA LEU A 195 15.43 3.48 11.65
C LEU A 195 15.17 4.99 11.74
N ALA A 196 14.10 5.40 12.41
CA ALA A 196 13.81 6.81 12.67
C ALA A 196 14.90 7.46 13.56
N ALA A 197 15.29 6.78 14.64
CA ALA A 197 16.29 7.27 15.58
C ALA A 197 17.70 7.35 14.96
N SER A 198 18.04 6.40 14.08
CA SER A 198 19.36 6.35 13.43
C SER A 198 19.51 7.36 12.28
N GLY A 199 18.41 7.80 11.65
CA GLY A 199 18.45 8.68 10.48
C GLY A 199 19.09 8.02 9.25
N THR A 200 19.19 6.69 9.23
CA THR A 200 19.90 5.91 8.20
C THR A 200 19.08 5.74 6.92
N VAL A 201 17.74 5.80 7.01
CA VAL A 201 16.86 5.78 5.85
C VAL A 201 17.01 7.09 5.09
N LYS A 202 17.61 7.00 3.90
CA LYS A 202 17.66 8.10 2.95
C LYS A 202 16.61 7.84 1.87
N PRO A 203 15.49 8.59 1.86
CA PRO A 203 14.53 8.49 0.79
C PRO A 203 15.22 8.79 -0.54
N ARG A 204 14.85 8.07 -1.60
CA ARG A 204 15.27 8.38 -2.97
C ARG A 204 14.11 9.07 -3.66
N PRO A 205 14.11 10.41 -3.76
CA PRO A 205 13.05 11.11 -4.43
C PRO A 205 13.02 10.72 -5.90
N ALA A 206 11.82 10.62 -6.46
CA ALA A 206 11.60 10.44 -7.88
C ALA A 206 10.93 11.70 -8.46
N GLN A 207 11.28 12.01 -9.70
CA GLN A 207 10.67 13.13 -10.44
C GLN A 207 9.23 12.75 -10.81
N VAL A 208 8.23 13.23 -10.10
CA VAL A 208 6.82 12.99 -10.42
C VAL A 208 6.25 14.12 -11.27
N ASN A 209 5.18 13.85 -12.03
CA ASN A 209 4.35 14.90 -12.61
C ASN A 209 3.32 15.35 -11.55
N ASN A 210 3.18 16.67 -11.41
CA ASN A 210 2.26 17.28 -10.45
C ASN A 210 1.20 18.15 -11.13
N GLU A 211 1.09 18.10 -12.46
CA GLU A 211 -0.03 18.72 -13.17
C GLU A 211 -1.37 18.26 -12.55
N PRO A 212 -2.27 19.19 -12.22
CA PRO A 212 -3.53 18.86 -11.57
C PRO A 212 -4.41 18.03 -12.52
N PRO A 213 -5.08 16.97 -12.02
CA PRO A 213 -6.15 16.34 -12.78
C PRO A 213 -7.33 17.30 -12.91
N LYS A 214 -8.31 16.94 -13.75
CA LYS A 214 -9.61 17.63 -13.72
C LYS A 214 -10.29 17.37 -12.37
N VAL A 215 -10.39 18.39 -11.52
CA VAL A 215 -11.11 18.28 -10.25
C VAL A 215 -12.59 18.60 -10.48
N ILE A 216 -13.45 17.64 -10.16
CA ILE A 216 -14.91 17.76 -10.24
C ILE A 216 -15.43 17.88 -8.81
N VAL A 217 -16.29 18.87 -8.56
CA VAL A 217 -16.91 19.07 -7.25
C VAL A 217 -18.41 18.85 -7.37
N SER A 218 -18.96 18.01 -6.49
CA SER A 218 -20.39 17.75 -6.38
C SER A 218 -20.89 18.04 -4.97
N THR A 219 -22.09 18.60 -4.83
CA THR A 219 -22.78 18.80 -3.55
C THR A 219 -23.93 17.81 -3.34
N SER A 220 -24.02 16.81 -4.20
CA SER A 220 -24.95 15.69 -4.18
C SER A 220 -24.19 14.37 -4.45
N PRO A 221 -24.73 13.21 -4.05
CA PRO A 221 -24.10 11.92 -4.33
C PRO A 221 -23.72 11.79 -5.80
N ALA A 222 -22.47 11.45 -6.06
CA ALA A 222 -21.92 11.38 -7.41
C ALA A 222 -20.90 10.24 -7.55
N ILE A 223 -20.77 9.74 -8.78
CA ILE A 223 -19.84 8.67 -9.15
C ILE A 223 -18.98 9.17 -10.31
N LEU A 224 -17.67 9.00 -10.19
CA LEU A 224 -16.73 9.20 -11.28
C LEU A 224 -16.52 7.89 -12.03
N VAL A 225 -16.71 7.90 -13.34
CA VAL A 225 -16.46 6.75 -14.22
C VAL A 225 -15.33 7.12 -15.20
N PRO A 226 -14.09 6.71 -14.90
CA PRO A 226 -12.96 6.96 -15.79
C PRO A 226 -13.00 6.01 -17.00
N ILE A 227 -12.68 6.55 -18.16
CA ILE A 227 -12.38 5.85 -19.40
C ILE A 227 -10.94 6.21 -19.77
N ASP A 228 -10.08 5.22 -20.00
CA ASP A 228 -8.69 5.46 -20.33
C ASP A 228 -8.56 6.00 -21.77
N GLY A 229 -8.54 7.33 -21.91
CA GLY A 229 -8.49 8.00 -23.20
C GLY A 229 -9.80 7.89 -23.99
N SER A 230 -9.69 7.79 -25.32
CA SER A 230 -10.87 7.72 -26.19
C SER A 230 -11.64 6.38 -26.01
N PRO A 231 -12.98 6.39 -25.92
CA PRO A 231 -13.77 5.18 -25.72
C PRO A 231 -13.51 4.09 -26.77
N ALA A 232 -13.06 2.93 -26.33
CA ALA A 232 -12.78 1.77 -27.17
C ALA A 232 -13.97 0.82 -27.18
N ILE A 233 -14.75 0.88 -28.24
CA ILE A 233 -15.98 0.08 -28.38
C ILE A 233 -15.64 -1.28 -29.00
N ARG A 234 -16.10 -2.37 -28.38
CA ARG A 234 -15.94 -3.74 -28.89
C ARG A 234 -17.26 -4.51 -28.83
N PRO A 235 -17.52 -5.39 -29.82
CA PRO A 235 -18.64 -6.30 -29.76
C PRO A 235 -18.50 -7.24 -28.56
N VAL A 236 -19.60 -7.53 -27.88
CA VAL A 236 -19.66 -8.63 -26.92
C VAL A 236 -20.05 -9.89 -27.68
N ALA A 237 -19.23 -10.95 -27.58
CA ALA A 237 -19.45 -12.22 -28.27
C ALA A 237 -20.81 -12.82 -27.92
N ASP A 238 -21.47 -13.43 -28.91
CA ASP A 238 -22.77 -14.09 -28.79
C ASP A 238 -23.93 -13.21 -28.28
N THR A 239 -23.81 -11.88 -28.43
CA THR A 239 -24.88 -10.94 -28.08
C THR A 239 -25.04 -9.86 -29.15
N ARG A 240 -26.16 -9.13 -29.08
CA ARG A 240 -26.43 -7.93 -29.89
C ARG A 240 -25.74 -6.66 -29.35
N PHE A 241 -24.99 -6.77 -28.26
CA PHE A 241 -24.39 -5.63 -27.59
C PHE A 241 -22.94 -5.38 -28.05
N GLU A 242 -22.52 -4.14 -27.83
CA GLU A 242 -21.14 -3.71 -27.79
C GLU A 242 -20.89 -2.89 -26.53
N ARG A 243 -19.65 -2.90 -26.04
CA ARG A 243 -19.27 -2.25 -24.77
C ARG A 243 -18.03 -1.40 -24.94
N VAL A 244 -17.88 -0.40 -24.06
CA VAL A 244 -16.62 0.30 -23.86
C VAL A 244 -15.70 -0.60 -23.04
N ILE A 245 -14.51 -0.96 -23.57
CA ILE A 245 -13.61 -1.92 -22.92
C ILE A 245 -12.52 -1.28 -22.07
N ASN A 246 -12.20 -0.01 -22.30
CA ASN A 246 -11.15 0.74 -21.59
C ASN A 246 -11.70 1.49 -20.37
N THR A 247 -12.55 0.82 -19.62
CA THR A 247 -13.11 1.27 -18.34
C THR A 247 -13.52 0.03 -17.55
N GLN A 248 -13.47 0.12 -16.23
CA GLN A 248 -13.95 -0.94 -15.36
C GLN A 248 -15.50 -0.99 -15.34
N ALA A 249 -16.16 0.16 -15.49
CA ALA A 249 -17.62 0.22 -15.45
C ALA A 249 -18.26 -0.48 -16.65
N LEU A 250 -19.38 -1.15 -16.44
CA LEU A 250 -20.15 -1.73 -17.54
C LEU A 250 -20.93 -0.64 -18.30
N ILE A 251 -20.35 -0.14 -19.39
CA ILE A 251 -21.00 0.77 -20.34
C ILE A 251 -21.27 0.04 -21.66
N VAL A 252 -22.53 -0.11 -22.03
CA VAL A 252 -22.98 -0.94 -23.16
C VAL A 252 -24.03 -0.25 -24.01
N ARG A 253 -24.17 -0.70 -25.24
CA ARG A 253 -25.29 -0.35 -26.13
C ARG A 253 -25.59 -1.48 -27.10
N ASN A 254 -26.76 -1.42 -27.74
CA ASN A 254 -27.02 -2.25 -28.91
C ASN A 254 -26.13 -1.83 -30.07
N ARG A 255 -25.63 -2.81 -30.83
CA ARG A 255 -24.88 -2.51 -32.05
C ARG A 255 -25.75 -1.70 -33.01
N GLY A 256 -25.23 -0.54 -33.42
CA GLY A 256 -25.91 0.40 -34.32
C GLY A 256 -26.96 1.30 -33.64
N ALA A 257 -27.20 1.16 -32.34
CA ALA A 257 -28.02 2.12 -31.59
C ALA A 257 -27.16 3.27 -31.04
N SER A 258 -27.79 4.41 -30.77
CA SER A 258 -27.14 5.58 -30.16
C SER A 258 -27.17 5.56 -28.64
N ARG A 259 -28.21 4.97 -28.04
CA ARG A 259 -28.44 4.98 -26.59
C ARG A 259 -27.45 4.07 -25.86
N TRP A 260 -26.82 4.63 -24.84
CA TRP A 260 -25.94 3.94 -23.91
C TRP A 260 -26.67 3.54 -22.64
N TYR A 261 -26.20 2.46 -22.03
CA TYR A 261 -26.60 1.94 -20.74
C TYR A 261 -25.37 1.77 -19.85
N LEU A 262 -25.48 2.15 -18.59
CA LEU A 262 -24.43 2.04 -17.58
C LEU A 262 -25.01 1.40 -16.33
N HIS A 263 -24.41 0.30 -15.87
CA HIS A 263 -24.87 -0.39 -14.66
C HIS A 263 -24.40 0.35 -13.41
N VAL A 264 -25.33 0.64 -12.49
CA VAL A 264 -25.06 1.29 -11.19
C VAL A 264 -25.91 0.64 -10.12
N PHE A 265 -25.30 0.30 -8.99
CA PHE A 265 -26.00 -0.31 -7.84
C PHE A 265 -26.83 -1.54 -8.25
N ASP A 266 -28.14 -1.45 -8.15
CA ASP A 266 -29.13 -2.49 -8.42
C ASP A 266 -29.87 -2.30 -9.76
N GLY A 267 -29.38 -1.42 -10.63
CA GLY A 267 -30.05 -1.17 -11.91
C GLY A 267 -29.20 -0.45 -12.97
N TRP A 268 -29.90 0.19 -13.90
CA TRP A 268 -29.30 0.76 -15.10
C TRP A 268 -29.65 2.24 -15.26
N LEU A 269 -28.64 3.01 -15.63
CA LEU A 269 -28.80 4.36 -16.13
C LEU A 269 -28.67 4.37 -17.65
N SER A 270 -29.30 5.34 -18.32
CA SER A 270 -29.16 5.54 -19.77
C SER A 270 -28.88 6.98 -20.13
N ALA A 271 -28.21 7.15 -21.27
CA ALA A 271 -27.89 8.44 -21.87
C ALA A 271 -27.80 8.31 -23.40
N ASP A 272 -28.06 9.41 -24.12
CA ASP A 272 -27.89 9.44 -25.58
C ASP A 272 -26.43 9.68 -26.00
N ALA A 273 -25.56 10.06 -25.06
CA ALA A 273 -24.12 10.27 -25.22
C ALA A 273 -23.36 9.76 -23.99
N LEU A 274 -22.08 9.39 -24.15
CA LEU A 274 -21.27 8.84 -23.06
C LEU A 274 -21.04 9.87 -21.94
N GLU A 275 -20.96 11.14 -22.30
CA GLU A 275 -20.79 12.27 -21.39
C GLU A 275 -22.03 12.53 -20.52
N GLY A 276 -23.15 11.87 -20.81
CA GLY A 276 -24.43 12.07 -20.15
C GLY A 276 -25.28 13.17 -20.81
N PRO A 277 -26.32 13.67 -20.10
CA PRO A 277 -26.68 13.31 -18.74
C PRO A 277 -27.17 11.87 -18.63
N TRP A 278 -26.74 11.18 -17.59
CA TRP A 278 -27.22 9.84 -17.25
C TRP A 278 -28.45 9.94 -16.37
N THR A 279 -29.50 9.22 -16.73
CA THR A 279 -30.77 9.20 -15.99
C THR A 279 -31.21 7.77 -15.74
N LEU A 280 -32.11 7.55 -14.78
CA LEU A 280 -32.67 6.21 -14.55
C LEU A 280 -33.27 5.72 -15.87
N ALA A 281 -32.83 4.55 -16.33
CA ALA A 281 -33.34 3.97 -17.55
C ALA A 281 -34.85 3.74 -17.39
N SER A 282 -35.65 4.62 -17.99
CA SER A 282 -37.12 4.62 -17.92
C SER A 282 -37.71 5.08 -19.26
N GLY A 283 -38.86 4.52 -19.64
CA GLY A 283 -39.67 4.99 -20.78
C GLY A 283 -39.42 4.24 -22.09
N GLU A 284 -40.50 3.58 -22.55
CA GLU A 284 -40.61 2.52 -23.59
C GLU A 284 -39.73 1.32 -23.31
N PRO A 285 -40.30 0.11 -23.17
CA PRO A 285 -39.51 -0.97 -22.62
C PRO A 285 -38.35 -1.21 -23.61
N PRO A 286 -37.08 -1.20 -23.17
CA PRO A 286 -36.18 -2.25 -23.61
C PRO A 286 -36.98 -3.52 -23.35
N GLY A 287 -37.75 -3.99 -24.37
CA GLY A 287 -38.88 -4.91 -24.21
C GLY A 287 -38.46 -5.95 -23.22
N VAL A 288 -39.00 -5.99 -21.98
CA VAL A 288 -38.52 -6.70 -20.77
C VAL A 288 -37.29 -7.62 -20.95
N ASN A 289 -37.34 -8.52 -21.92
CA ASN A 289 -36.22 -9.14 -22.64
C ASN A 289 -34.92 -8.31 -22.73
N GLU A 290 -34.87 -7.05 -23.19
CA GLU A 290 -33.58 -6.33 -23.32
C GLU A 290 -32.98 -5.99 -21.96
N LEU A 291 -33.78 -5.57 -20.97
CA LEU A 291 -33.28 -5.37 -19.62
C LEU A 291 -32.83 -6.71 -18.99
N ASN A 292 -33.55 -7.79 -19.28
CA ASN A 292 -33.14 -9.14 -18.86
C ASN A 292 -31.83 -9.55 -19.52
N GLU A 293 -31.66 -9.33 -20.83
CA GLU A 293 -30.43 -9.60 -21.58
C GLU A 293 -29.26 -8.76 -21.04
N LEU A 294 -29.49 -7.49 -20.70
CA LEU A 294 -28.51 -6.63 -20.05
C LEU A 294 -28.13 -7.17 -18.67
N ASN A 295 -29.09 -7.61 -17.86
CA ASN A 295 -28.83 -8.20 -16.54
C ASN A 295 -28.04 -9.52 -16.65
N GLU A 296 -28.39 -10.40 -17.59
CA GLU A 296 -27.65 -11.63 -17.87
C GLU A 296 -26.22 -11.32 -18.33
N LEU A 297 -26.06 -10.32 -19.19
CA LEU A 297 -24.76 -9.84 -19.64
C LEU A 297 -23.92 -9.30 -18.46
N ALA A 298 -24.51 -8.45 -17.62
CA ALA A 298 -23.85 -7.89 -16.45
C ALA A 298 -23.38 -8.98 -15.49
N GLN A 299 -24.25 -9.94 -15.16
CA GLN A 299 -23.89 -11.06 -14.30
C GLN A 299 -22.78 -11.93 -14.90
N LYS A 300 -22.84 -12.21 -16.22
CA LYS A 300 -21.81 -12.96 -16.93
C LYS A 300 -20.46 -12.26 -16.86
N LEU A 301 -20.41 -10.99 -17.27
CA LEU A 301 -19.16 -10.22 -17.32
C LEU A 301 -18.59 -9.98 -15.93
N ALA A 302 -19.42 -9.70 -14.92
CA ALA A 302 -18.96 -9.53 -13.54
C ALA A 302 -18.42 -10.83 -12.95
N LYS A 303 -19.07 -11.98 -13.22
CA LYS A 303 -18.59 -13.30 -12.78
C LYS A 303 -17.26 -13.68 -13.42
N GLU A 304 -17.05 -13.29 -14.68
CA GLU A 304 -15.77 -13.44 -15.38
C GLU A 304 -14.75 -12.38 -14.99
N GLY A 305 -15.12 -11.42 -14.14
CA GLY A 305 -14.23 -10.37 -13.67
C GLY A 305 -13.86 -9.32 -14.72
N GLN A 306 -14.67 -9.17 -15.76
CA GLN A 306 -14.39 -8.24 -16.85
C GLN A 306 -14.85 -6.80 -16.59
N VAL A 307 -15.76 -6.61 -15.63
CA VAL A 307 -16.39 -5.31 -15.31
C VAL A 307 -16.70 -5.20 -13.82
N ASP A 308 -16.72 -3.96 -13.34
CA ASP A 308 -17.33 -3.54 -12.08
C ASP A 308 -18.77 -3.06 -12.36
N LEU A 309 -19.71 -3.57 -11.57
CA LEU A 309 -21.13 -3.20 -11.63
C LEU A 309 -21.45 -1.94 -10.81
N LEU A 310 -20.45 -1.37 -10.15
CA LEU A 310 -20.55 -0.19 -9.28
C LEU A 310 -21.60 -0.40 -8.17
N ASP A 311 -21.61 -1.60 -7.57
CA ASP A 311 -22.57 -2.01 -6.53
C ASP A 311 -21.99 -1.96 -5.10
N GLY A 312 -20.76 -1.45 -4.97
CA GLY A 312 -20.00 -1.41 -3.71
C GLY A 312 -19.32 -2.73 -3.35
N GLY A 313 -19.47 -3.78 -4.16
CA GLY A 313 -18.87 -5.09 -3.92
C GLY A 313 -19.57 -5.89 -2.81
N PRO A 314 -18.99 -7.06 -2.44
CA PRO A 314 -19.62 -8.00 -1.52
C PRO A 314 -19.65 -7.55 -0.06
N GLN A 315 -18.83 -6.56 0.34
CA GLN A 315 -18.72 -6.07 1.71
C GLN A 315 -19.50 -4.76 1.96
N ALA A 316 -20.21 -4.22 0.95
CA ALA A 316 -21.00 -3.02 1.12
C ALA A 316 -22.26 -3.29 1.96
N GLU A 317 -22.32 -2.73 3.17
CA GLU A 317 -23.47 -2.81 4.06
C GLU A 317 -23.83 -1.41 4.62
N PRO A 318 -25.07 -0.90 4.39
CA PRO A 318 -26.07 -1.44 3.47
C PRO A 318 -25.65 -1.28 2.00
N LYS A 319 -26.13 -2.16 1.12
CA LYS A 319 -25.96 -1.96 -0.33
C LYS A 319 -26.66 -0.69 -0.78
N ALA A 320 -25.96 0.14 -1.56
CA ALA A 320 -26.57 1.28 -2.23
C ALA A 320 -27.64 0.81 -3.23
N THR A 321 -28.68 1.62 -3.43
CA THR A 321 -29.79 1.33 -4.35
C THR A 321 -30.23 2.60 -5.05
N LEU A 322 -30.58 2.49 -6.33
CA LEU A 322 -31.15 3.58 -7.12
C LEU A 322 -32.52 4.02 -6.61
N GLN A 323 -33.19 3.21 -5.79
CA GLN A 323 -34.45 3.58 -5.12
C GLN A 323 -34.27 4.72 -4.13
N ASN A 324 -33.08 4.86 -3.54
CA ASN A 324 -32.74 5.93 -2.59
C ASN A 324 -32.26 7.22 -3.29
N GLY A 325 -32.30 7.25 -4.62
CA GLY A 325 -31.86 8.37 -5.44
C GLY A 325 -30.83 7.94 -6.48
N VAL A 326 -30.87 8.60 -7.64
CA VAL A 326 -29.90 8.38 -8.72
C VAL A 326 -28.71 9.29 -8.48
N PRO A 327 -27.48 8.76 -8.30
CA PRO A 327 -26.30 9.58 -8.17
C PRO A 327 -26.00 10.32 -9.48
N THR A 328 -25.33 11.47 -9.41
CA THR A 328 -24.82 12.14 -10.61
C THR A 328 -23.62 11.37 -11.17
N LEU A 329 -23.63 11.05 -12.46
CA LEU A 329 -22.52 10.35 -13.11
C LEU A 329 -21.64 11.33 -13.86
N TYR A 330 -20.35 11.33 -13.54
CA TYR A 330 -19.33 12.04 -14.29
C TYR A 330 -18.48 11.03 -15.05
N VAL A 331 -18.70 10.90 -16.36
CA VAL A 331 -17.81 10.11 -17.22
C VAL A 331 -16.64 10.98 -17.65
N SER A 332 -15.41 10.53 -17.44
CA SER A 332 -14.21 11.27 -17.81
C SER A 332 -13.31 10.45 -18.72
N GLN A 333 -12.89 11.05 -19.83
CA GLN A 333 -11.91 10.49 -20.77
C GLN A 333 -10.48 10.98 -20.52
N VAL A 334 -10.31 11.81 -19.49
CA VAL A 334 -9.04 12.39 -19.04
C VAL A 334 -8.87 12.15 -17.53
N PRO A 335 -7.65 12.20 -16.99
CA PRO A 335 -7.44 12.11 -15.55
C PRO A 335 -8.30 13.11 -14.77
N ALA A 336 -9.08 12.60 -13.82
CA ALA A 336 -10.01 13.38 -13.03
C ALA A 336 -10.08 12.87 -11.59
N GLU A 337 -10.41 13.77 -10.68
CA GLU A 337 -10.73 13.47 -9.28
C GLU A 337 -12.09 14.06 -8.94
N LEU A 338 -12.84 13.36 -8.09
CA LEU A 338 -14.19 13.76 -7.67
C LEU A 338 -14.21 14.05 -6.18
N ILE A 339 -14.58 15.29 -5.83
CA ILE A 339 -14.84 15.72 -4.47
C ILE A 339 -16.35 15.80 -4.28
N VAL A 340 -16.89 14.99 -3.38
CA VAL A 340 -18.33 14.97 -3.07
C VAL A 340 -18.55 15.53 -1.68
N PHE A 341 -19.36 16.58 -1.60
CA PHE A 341 -19.88 17.15 -0.35
C PHE A 341 -21.30 16.64 -0.11
N LYS A 342 -21.60 16.33 1.15
CA LYS A 342 -22.96 16.11 1.62
C LYS A 342 -23.67 17.46 1.76
N GLY A 343 -24.29 17.92 0.66
CA GLY A 343 -24.92 19.24 0.57
C GLY A 343 -23.90 20.36 0.33
N PRO A 344 -24.26 21.62 0.62
CA PRO A 344 -23.32 22.75 0.52
C PRO A 344 -22.07 22.54 1.39
N PRO A 345 -20.87 22.98 0.94
CA PRO A 345 -19.63 22.85 1.72
C PRO A 345 -19.75 23.46 3.13
N ASN A 346 -19.33 22.70 4.14
CA ASN A 346 -19.35 23.11 5.54
C ASN A 346 -17.93 23.08 6.12
N PHE A 347 -17.41 24.26 6.45
CA PHE A 347 -16.04 24.45 6.90
C PHE A 347 -15.99 24.79 8.39
N VAL A 348 -15.27 23.96 9.16
CA VAL A 348 -15.10 24.11 10.61
C VAL A 348 -13.67 24.50 10.98
N PRO A 349 -13.45 25.36 12.00
CA PRO A 349 -12.10 25.75 12.40
C PRO A 349 -11.25 24.59 12.92
N ILE A 350 -9.97 24.57 12.54
CA ILE A 350 -8.96 23.72 13.18
C ILE A 350 -8.31 24.51 14.32
N THR A 351 -8.64 24.14 15.57
CA THR A 351 -8.15 24.81 16.77
C THR A 351 -6.63 25.01 16.78
N GLY A 352 -6.18 26.24 17.05
CA GLY A 352 -4.76 26.59 17.11
C GLY A 352 -4.14 26.99 15.76
N THR A 353 -4.95 27.05 14.69
CA THR A 353 -4.52 27.43 13.35
C THR A 353 -5.49 28.43 12.71
N GLY A 354 -5.07 29.08 11.63
CA GLY A 354 -5.88 29.86 10.69
C GLY A 354 -6.46 29.01 9.57
N LEU A 355 -6.70 27.71 9.80
CA LEU A 355 -7.25 26.79 8.80
C LEU A 355 -8.68 26.39 9.16
N LEU A 356 -9.52 26.24 8.13
CA LEU A 356 -10.81 25.58 8.22
C LEU A 356 -10.74 24.23 7.49
N TRP A 357 -11.49 23.25 7.95
CA TRP A 357 -11.59 21.90 7.40
C TRP A 357 -13.01 21.62 6.90
N ALA A 358 -13.14 21.01 5.73
CA ALA A 358 -14.44 20.56 5.22
C ALA A 358 -14.92 19.30 5.96
N GLU A 359 -15.88 19.42 6.88
CA GLU A 359 -16.32 18.27 7.69
C GLU A 359 -17.32 17.35 6.98
N ASN A 360 -17.96 17.83 5.92
CA ASN A 360 -19.04 17.12 5.20
C ASN A 360 -18.58 16.54 3.85
N THR A 361 -17.32 16.16 3.74
CA THR A 361 -16.75 15.41 2.61
C THR A 361 -15.70 14.43 3.13
N THR A 362 -15.49 13.34 2.41
CA THR A 362 -14.41 12.37 2.68
C THR A 362 -13.07 12.78 2.07
N ALA A 363 -13.08 13.76 1.16
CA ALA A 363 -11.86 14.33 0.60
C ALA A 363 -11.18 15.29 1.60
N ASP A 364 -9.86 15.42 1.53
CA ASP A 364 -9.16 16.42 2.32
C ASP A 364 -9.30 17.80 1.64
N VAL A 365 -10.14 18.68 2.19
CA VAL A 365 -10.32 20.05 1.70
C VAL A 365 -10.20 21.05 2.86
N LEU A 366 -9.31 22.03 2.71
CA LEU A 366 -9.04 23.06 3.71
C LEU A 366 -9.19 24.46 3.11
N VAL A 367 -9.47 25.45 3.97
CA VAL A 367 -9.43 26.88 3.62
C VAL A 367 -8.47 27.59 4.56
N ASN A 368 -7.55 28.38 4.01
CA ASN A 368 -6.70 29.25 4.81
C ASN A 368 -7.39 30.61 5.01
N THR A 369 -7.71 30.98 6.25
CA THR A 369 -8.45 32.21 6.57
C THR A 369 -7.62 33.48 6.38
N ALA A 370 -6.30 33.38 6.28
CA ALA A 370 -5.43 34.54 6.05
C ALA A 370 -5.57 35.10 4.62
N ASN A 371 -5.84 34.24 3.64
CA ASN A 371 -5.90 34.61 2.22
C ASN A 371 -7.14 34.08 1.47
N ASN A 372 -7.99 33.29 2.14
CA ASN A 372 -9.16 32.61 1.59
C ASN A 372 -8.85 31.62 0.46
N ASP A 373 -7.60 31.14 0.34
CA ASP A 373 -7.27 30.08 -0.60
C ASP A 373 -7.82 28.74 -0.10
N TYR A 374 -8.39 27.98 -1.03
CA TYR A 374 -8.77 26.59 -0.86
C TYR A 374 -7.59 25.69 -1.16
N TYR A 375 -7.44 24.63 -0.38
CA TYR A 375 -6.45 23.58 -0.56
C TYR A 375 -7.15 22.24 -0.61
N THR A 376 -6.69 21.34 -1.48
CA THR A 376 -7.11 19.95 -1.46
C THR A 376 -5.92 19.02 -1.62
N LEU A 377 -5.96 17.87 -0.96
CA LEU A 377 -4.97 16.81 -1.09
C LEU A 377 -5.51 15.73 -2.02
N LEU A 378 -4.83 15.48 -3.13
CA LEU A 378 -5.21 14.45 -4.11
C LEU A 378 -4.01 13.52 -4.33
N SER A 379 -4.16 12.22 -4.08
CA SER A 379 -3.08 11.23 -4.23
C SER A 379 -1.77 11.64 -3.50
N GLY A 380 -1.90 12.30 -2.35
CA GLY A 380 -0.79 12.82 -1.54
C GLY A 380 -0.19 14.16 -2.00
N ARG A 381 -0.76 14.81 -3.02
CA ARG A 381 -0.29 16.09 -3.58
C ARG A 381 -1.23 17.23 -3.24
N TRP A 382 -0.67 18.36 -2.83
CA TRP A 382 -1.45 19.55 -2.51
C TRP A 382 -1.73 20.40 -3.73
N TYR A 383 -2.98 20.84 -3.85
CA TYR A 383 -3.43 21.76 -4.87
C TYR A 383 -4.15 22.93 -4.20
N ARG A 384 -3.91 24.15 -4.70
CA ARG A 384 -4.54 25.38 -4.23
C ARG A 384 -5.39 26.04 -5.30
N ALA A 385 -6.46 26.72 -4.90
CA ALA A 385 -7.30 27.53 -5.76
C ALA A 385 -7.94 28.68 -4.97
N SER A 386 -8.38 29.74 -5.65
CA SER A 386 -9.15 30.83 -5.01
C SER A 386 -10.62 30.47 -4.77
N ALA A 387 -11.09 29.35 -5.32
CA ALA A 387 -12.45 28.83 -5.18
C ALA A 387 -12.46 27.31 -5.39
N LEU A 388 -13.46 26.62 -4.83
CA LEU A 388 -13.63 25.16 -5.00
C LEU A 388 -13.76 24.72 -6.47
N SER A 389 -14.27 25.59 -7.34
CA SER A 389 -14.36 25.34 -8.78
C SER A 389 -13.01 25.32 -9.51
N GLY A 390 -11.91 25.63 -8.81
CA GLY A 390 -10.61 25.83 -9.44
C GLY A 390 -10.50 27.20 -10.15
N PRO A 391 -9.53 27.36 -11.07
CA PRO A 391 -8.54 26.36 -11.47
C PRO A 391 -7.60 26.00 -10.32
N TRP A 392 -7.29 24.71 -10.22
CA TRP A 392 -6.36 24.20 -9.21
C TRP A 392 -4.93 24.33 -9.69
N THR A 393 -4.02 24.68 -8.79
CA THR A 393 -2.57 24.78 -9.06
C THR A 393 -1.82 24.00 -8.00
N TYR A 394 -0.84 23.20 -8.40
CA TYR A 394 -0.02 22.45 -7.47
C TYR A 394 0.71 23.35 -6.46
N THR A 395 0.82 22.88 -5.22
CA THR A 395 1.59 23.49 -4.14
C THR A 395 2.51 22.44 -3.55
N ALA A 396 3.81 22.71 -3.50
CA ALA A 396 4.77 21.77 -2.94
C ALA A 396 4.52 21.56 -1.42
N ALA A 397 4.68 20.32 -0.96
CA ALA A 397 4.41 19.95 0.45
C ALA A 397 5.31 20.68 1.46
N ASN A 398 6.46 21.21 1.01
CA ASN A 398 7.40 22.03 1.78
C ASN A 398 7.19 23.55 1.63
N ALA A 399 6.19 23.97 0.84
CA ALA A 399 5.83 25.36 0.58
C ALA A 399 4.42 25.71 1.09
N LEU A 400 3.78 24.80 1.84
CA LEU A 400 2.49 25.04 2.48
C LEU A 400 2.60 26.14 3.54
N PRO A 401 1.50 26.88 3.81
CA PRO A 401 1.43 27.78 4.95
C PRO A 401 1.82 27.08 6.26
N ALA A 402 2.54 27.78 7.13
CA ALA A 402 3.09 27.22 8.39
C ALA A 402 2.04 26.56 9.29
N ASP A 403 0.76 26.94 9.15
CA ASP A 403 -0.34 26.40 9.93
C ASP A 403 -0.64 24.93 9.62
N PHE A 404 -0.30 24.45 8.41
CA PHE A 404 -0.48 23.04 8.05
C PHE A 404 0.34 22.11 8.95
N SER A 405 1.56 22.50 9.34
CA SER A 405 2.37 21.69 10.27
C SER A 405 1.93 21.83 11.73
N ARG A 406 1.00 22.74 12.03
CA ARG A 406 0.44 22.96 13.38
C ARG A 406 -0.91 22.28 13.60
N ILE A 407 -1.46 21.61 12.59
CA ILE A 407 -2.69 20.82 12.72
C ILE A 407 -2.51 19.78 13.84
N PRO A 408 -3.39 19.74 14.86
CA PRO A 408 -3.29 18.75 15.92
C PRO A 408 -3.44 17.32 15.38
N LYS A 409 -2.54 16.40 15.76
CA LYS A 409 -2.56 14.98 15.33
C LYS A 409 -3.90 14.28 15.63
N SER A 410 -4.59 14.67 16.70
CA SER A 410 -5.86 14.08 17.13
C SER A 410 -7.10 14.71 16.47
N ALA A 411 -6.94 15.80 15.71
CA ALA A 411 -8.05 16.39 14.97
C ALA A 411 -8.40 15.51 13.75
N PRO A 412 -9.64 15.57 13.23
CA PRO A 412 -10.01 14.86 12.00
C PRO A 412 -9.04 15.17 10.83
N ALA A 413 -8.64 16.42 10.67
CA ALA A 413 -7.66 16.86 9.68
C ALA A 413 -6.22 16.36 9.93
N GLY A 414 -5.93 15.74 11.08
CA GLY A 414 -4.57 15.28 11.44
C GLY A 414 -3.99 14.25 10.46
N VAL A 415 -4.84 13.57 9.68
CA VAL A 415 -4.43 12.62 8.64
C VAL A 415 -3.54 13.27 7.57
N VAL A 416 -3.77 14.55 7.25
CA VAL A 416 -3.03 15.22 6.17
C VAL A 416 -1.57 15.49 6.53
N LEU A 417 -1.19 15.40 7.81
CA LEU A 417 0.18 15.63 8.26
C LEU A 417 1.18 14.70 7.56
N ALA A 418 0.77 13.48 7.18
CA ALA A 418 1.60 12.56 6.39
C ALA A 418 2.03 13.15 5.03
N SER A 419 1.29 14.13 4.51
CA SER A 419 1.57 14.87 3.27
C SER A 419 2.01 16.32 3.51
N VAL A 420 2.37 16.70 4.74
CA VAL A 420 2.95 18.01 5.07
C VAL A 420 4.43 17.80 5.39
N ALA A 421 5.31 18.30 4.52
CA ALA A 421 6.75 18.08 4.66
C ALA A 421 7.29 18.67 5.98
N GLY A 422 8.22 17.96 6.61
CA GLY A 422 8.84 18.37 7.88
C GLY A 422 8.04 18.00 9.14
N THR A 423 6.85 17.41 9.00
CA THR A 423 6.14 16.84 10.16
C THR A 423 6.70 15.47 10.54
N PRO A 424 6.55 15.05 11.82
CA PRO A 424 6.89 13.68 12.23
C PRO A 424 6.15 12.61 11.41
N GLN A 425 4.89 12.84 11.05
CA GLN A 425 4.06 11.90 10.30
C GLN A 425 4.58 11.72 8.86
N ALA A 426 5.00 12.79 8.19
CA ALA A 426 5.66 12.69 6.89
C ALA A 426 6.98 11.92 6.99
N GLN A 427 7.76 12.12 8.05
CA GLN A 427 9.00 11.38 8.27
C GLN A 427 8.76 9.89 8.52
N GLU A 428 7.78 9.54 9.35
CA GLU A 428 7.36 8.15 9.59
C GLU A 428 6.89 7.48 8.29
N THR A 429 6.19 8.22 7.45
CA THR A 429 5.69 7.78 6.15
C THR A 429 6.84 7.46 5.19
N LEU A 430 7.88 8.31 5.14
CA LEU A 430 9.10 8.03 4.35
C LEU A 430 9.81 6.75 4.81
N ILE A 431 9.88 6.52 6.12
CA ILE A 431 10.48 5.31 6.69
C ILE A 431 9.65 4.09 6.34
N ALA A 432 8.33 4.14 6.55
CA ALA A 432 7.41 3.07 6.19
C ALA A 432 7.50 2.71 4.70
N ASN A 433 7.70 3.71 3.83
CA ASN A 433 7.87 3.52 2.39
C ASN A 433 9.23 2.93 1.99
N SER A 434 10.23 2.97 2.87
CA SER A 434 11.55 2.39 2.63
C SER A 434 11.68 0.92 3.04
N ILE A 435 10.75 0.43 3.87
CA ILE A 435 10.77 -0.93 4.40
C ILE A 435 10.24 -1.89 3.33
N PRO A 436 11.05 -2.84 2.83
CA PRO A 436 10.57 -3.83 1.87
C PRO A 436 9.70 -4.90 2.57
N HIS A 437 8.77 -5.46 1.81
CA HIS A 437 8.22 -6.78 2.08
C HIS A 437 9.09 -7.83 1.40
N THR A 438 9.52 -8.87 2.11
CA THR A 438 10.51 -9.83 1.58
C THR A 438 9.99 -11.26 1.62
N ALA A 439 10.51 -12.09 0.72
CA ALA A 439 10.23 -13.52 0.71
C ALA A 439 11.48 -14.33 0.30
N SER A 440 11.52 -15.58 0.75
CA SER A 440 12.46 -16.60 0.27
C SER A 440 11.73 -17.49 -0.74
N VAL A 441 12.18 -17.47 -2.00
CA VAL A 441 11.50 -18.17 -3.11
C VAL A 441 12.34 -19.36 -3.56
N PRO A 442 11.81 -20.60 -3.55
CA PRO A 442 12.52 -21.77 -4.05
C PRO A 442 12.90 -21.64 -5.54
N LEU A 443 14.15 -21.99 -5.87
CA LEU A 443 14.63 -22.07 -7.25
C LEU A 443 14.15 -23.34 -7.98
N SER A 444 13.84 -24.39 -7.21
CA SER A 444 13.26 -25.64 -7.70
C SER A 444 11.87 -25.84 -7.13
N ASN A 445 10.92 -26.26 -7.97
CA ASN A 445 9.48 -26.36 -7.64
C ASN A 445 8.88 -25.05 -7.09
N GLY A 446 9.49 -23.92 -7.42
CA GLY A 446 9.01 -22.59 -7.06
C GLY A 446 7.89 -22.10 -7.99
N PRO A 447 7.52 -20.81 -7.85
CA PRO A 447 6.52 -20.18 -8.70
C PRO A 447 6.96 -20.25 -10.18
N LYS A 448 5.97 -20.35 -11.06
CA LYS A 448 6.17 -20.42 -12.50
C LYS A 448 5.57 -19.18 -13.14
N PHE A 449 6.19 -18.76 -14.24
CA PHE A 449 5.72 -17.67 -15.05
C PHE A 449 5.47 -18.14 -16.47
N THR A 450 4.31 -17.79 -17.01
CA THR A 450 3.94 -18.01 -18.41
C THR A 450 3.45 -16.68 -18.97
N PRO A 451 4.09 -16.15 -20.01
CA PRO A 451 3.70 -14.88 -20.58
C PRO A 451 2.38 -15.02 -21.36
N VAL A 452 1.51 -14.02 -21.22
CA VAL A 452 0.24 -13.90 -21.94
C VAL A 452 0.27 -12.58 -22.72
N PHE A 453 -0.15 -12.64 -23.99
CA PHE A 453 -0.17 -11.50 -24.89
C PHE A 453 -1.51 -11.37 -25.60
N ASP A 454 -1.90 -10.15 -25.91
CA ASP A 454 -2.98 -9.87 -26.85
C ASP A 454 -2.45 -9.93 -28.29
N GLY A 455 -2.47 -11.13 -28.88
CA GLY A 455 -1.95 -11.38 -30.22
C GLY A 455 -0.42 -11.51 -30.28
N ALA A 456 0.18 -11.09 -31.38
CA ALA A 456 1.64 -11.14 -31.56
C ALA A 456 2.33 -10.09 -30.66
N PRO A 457 3.50 -10.37 -30.05
CA PRO A 457 4.18 -9.42 -29.17
C PRO A 457 4.52 -8.08 -29.83
N HIS A 458 4.16 -6.98 -29.17
CA HIS A 458 4.45 -5.60 -29.58
C HIS A 458 5.52 -4.99 -28.67
N PHE A 459 6.69 -4.68 -29.22
CA PHE A 459 7.80 -4.11 -28.47
C PHE A 459 7.82 -2.58 -28.54
N GLN A 460 7.82 -1.93 -27.39
CA GLN A 460 8.01 -0.49 -27.22
C GLN A 460 9.34 -0.19 -26.54
N ALA A 461 9.96 0.94 -26.85
CA ALA A 461 11.18 1.39 -26.16
C ALA A 461 10.83 2.00 -24.80
N ILE A 462 11.76 1.94 -23.85
CA ILE A 462 11.67 2.70 -22.61
C ILE A 462 12.60 3.90 -22.73
N ASP A 463 12.02 5.09 -22.74
CA ASP A 463 12.76 6.35 -22.90
C ASP A 463 13.92 6.48 -21.90
N ALA A 464 14.99 7.14 -22.35
CA ALA A 464 16.24 7.32 -21.62
C ALA A 464 17.00 6.03 -21.23
N THR A 465 16.58 4.86 -21.72
CA THR A 465 17.25 3.56 -21.47
C THR A 465 17.43 2.78 -22.78
N PRO A 466 18.31 1.75 -22.82
CA PRO A 466 18.39 0.83 -23.95
C PRO A 466 17.29 -0.26 -23.92
N LEU A 467 16.39 -0.22 -22.94
CA LEU A 467 15.41 -1.28 -22.69
C LEU A 467 14.23 -1.18 -23.64
N ARG A 468 13.60 -2.33 -23.88
CA ARG A 468 12.29 -2.42 -24.54
C ARG A 468 11.35 -3.23 -23.66
N TYR A 469 10.06 -3.04 -23.80
CA TYR A 469 9.06 -3.87 -23.13
C TYR A 469 7.98 -4.34 -24.10
N VAL A 470 7.27 -5.39 -23.73
CA VAL A 470 6.15 -5.92 -24.51
C VAL A 470 4.86 -5.24 -24.06
N SER A 471 4.37 -4.28 -24.84
CA SER A 471 3.26 -3.40 -24.45
C SER A 471 1.91 -4.09 -24.40
N ASN A 472 1.75 -5.18 -25.14
CA ASN A 472 0.54 -5.99 -25.17
C ASN A 472 0.66 -7.27 -24.32
N ALA A 473 1.54 -7.26 -23.33
CA ALA A 473 1.63 -8.32 -22.34
C ALA A 473 0.75 -8.02 -21.13
N GLU A 474 0.13 -9.05 -20.57
CA GLU A 474 -0.70 -8.91 -19.36
C GLU A 474 0.11 -8.45 -18.13
N VAL A 475 1.37 -8.83 -18.07
CA VAL A 475 2.31 -8.47 -16.99
C VAL A 475 3.55 -7.80 -17.59
N PRO A 476 4.29 -6.97 -16.82
CA PRO A 476 5.47 -6.30 -17.35
C PRO A 476 6.54 -7.31 -17.78
N ILE A 477 6.89 -7.27 -19.06
CA ILE A 477 8.00 -8.04 -19.65
C ILE A 477 8.97 -7.09 -20.33
N ILE A 478 10.21 -7.05 -19.85
CA ILE A 478 11.28 -6.18 -20.31
C ILE A 478 12.33 -7.00 -21.06
N GLN A 479 12.64 -6.59 -22.28
CA GLN A 479 13.79 -7.06 -23.04
C GLN A 479 15.00 -6.18 -22.70
N VAL A 480 16.02 -6.78 -22.09
CA VAL A 480 17.29 -6.14 -21.77
C VAL A 480 18.29 -6.29 -22.93
N THR A 481 18.29 -7.47 -23.54
CA THR A 481 19.01 -7.75 -24.80
C THR A 481 18.14 -8.67 -25.67
N PRO A 482 18.45 -8.89 -26.97
CA PRO A 482 17.67 -9.79 -27.82
C PRO A 482 17.49 -11.21 -27.26
N SER A 483 18.39 -11.65 -26.38
CA SER A 483 18.39 -12.96 -25.73
C SER A 483 18.28 -12.88 -24.20
N SER A 484 17.73 -11.80 -23.65
CA SER A 484 17.56 -11.62 -22.21
C SER A 484 16.30 -10.84 -21.90
N TYR A 485 15.34 -11.52 -21.27
CA TYR A 485 14.04 -11.01 -20.91
C TYR A 485 13.82 -11.16 -19.41
N PHE A 486 13.17 -10.17 -18.82
CA PHE A 486 12.80 -10.13 -17.41
C PHE A 486 11.31 -9.85 -17.28
N ALA A 487 10.64 -10.53 -16.37
CA ALA A 487 9.23 -10.31 -16.08
C ALA A 487 9.03 -10.18 -14.57
N VAL A 488 8.04 -9.38 -14.15
CA VAL A 488 7.63 -9.30 -12.74
C VAL A 488 6.21 -9.78 -12.58
N GLN A 489 6.00 -10.68 -11.64
CA GLN A 489 4.67 -11.06 -11.18
C GLN A 489 4.71 -11.30 -9.68
N ALA A 490 3.72 -10.75 -8.96
CA ALA A 490 3.59 -10.88 -7.51
C ALA A 490 4.88 -10.52 -6.72
N GLY A 491 5.61 -9.49 -7.18
CA GLY A 491 6.86 -9.06 -6.53
C GLY A 491 8.05 -10.00 -6.72
N ILE A 492 7.98 -10.93 -7.68
CA ILE A 492 9.04 -11.88 -8.01
C ILE A 492 9.51 -11.62 -9.44
N TRP A 493 10.84 -11.50 -9.60
CA TRP A 493 11.46 -11.42 -10.91
C TRP A 493 11.63 -12.81 -11.53
N PHE A 494 11.30 -12.91 -12.81
CA PHE A 494 11.57 -14.06 -13.67
C PHE A 494 12.49 -13.64 -14.81
N THR A 495 13.29 -14.56 -15.32
CA THR A 495 14.20 -14.35 -16.45
C THR A 495 14.10 -15.47 -17.47
N ALA A 496 14.31 -15.14 -18.75
CA ALA A 496 14.38 -16.09 -19.86
C ALA A 496 15.32 -15.59 -20.96
N SER A 497 15.82 -16.51 -21.79
CA SER A 497 16.61 -16.19 -22.99
C SER A 497 15.75 -15.96 -24.25
N SER A 498 14.47 -16.33 -24.18
CA SER A 498 13.46 -16.12 -25.22
C SER A 498 12.17 -15.63 -24.56
N LEU A 499 11.41 -14.82 -25.28
CA LEU A 499 10.15 -14.27 -24.80
C LEU A 499 9.14 -15.36 -24.41
N THR A 500 9.12 -16.49 -25.11
CA THR A 500 8.22 -17.63 -24.82
C THR A 500 8.79 -18.61 -23.79
N GLY A 501 9.90 -18.27 -23.15
CA GLY A 501 10.56 -19.11 -22.14
C GLY A 501 11.53 -20.15 -22.71
N PRO A 502 11.95 -21.13 -21.89
CA PRO A 502 11.49 -21.35 -20.51
C PRO A 502 11.86 -20.18 -19.58
N TRP A 503 10.95 -19.87 -18.65
CA TRP A 503 11.12 -18.83 -17.65
C TRP A 503 11.54 -19.44 -16.31
N PHE A 504 12.48 -18.78 -15.64
CA PHE A 504 13.01 -19.18 -14.34
C PHE A 504 12.94 -18.01 -13.38
N VAL A 505 12.86 -18.28 -12.08
CA VAL A 505 13.01 -17.25 -11.06
C VAL A 505 14.42 -16.62 -11.21
N ALA A 506 14.48 -15.29 -11.27
CA ALA A 506 15.73 -14.58 -11.47
C ALA A 506 16.53 -14.51 -10.16
N SER A 507 17.81 -14.90 -10.21
CA SER A 507 18.75 -14.79 -9.09
C SER A 507 19.48 -13.44 -9.06
N SER A 508 19.29 -12.60 -10.07
CA SER A 508 19.79 -11.22 -10.16
C SER A 508 18.99 -10.45 -11.21
N VAL A 509 19.00 -9.13 -11.12
CA VAL A 509 18.32 -8.23 -12.07
C VAL A 509 19.35 -7.22 -12.59
N PRO A 510 19.44 -7.00 -13.92
CA PRO A 510 20.36 -6.03 -14.50
C PRO A 510 20.15 -4.61 -13.94
N PRO A 511 21.23 -3.90 -13.53
CA PRO A 511 21.12 -2.57 -12.92
C PRO A 511 20.32 -1.57 -13.75
N VAL A 512 20.41 -1.64 -15.08
CA VAL A 512 19.72 -0.74 -16.02
C VAL A 512 18.19 -0.77 -15.89
N ILE A 513 17.60 -1.85 -15.35
CA ILE A 513 16.15 -1.89 -15.06
C ILE A 513 15.80 -0.86 -13.99
N TYR A 514 16.69 -0.57 -13.05
CA TYR A 514 16.47 0.42 -12.00
C TYR A 514 16.64 1.87 -12.48
N ASP A 515 17.04 2.07 -13.74
CA ASP A 515 17.12 3.39 -14.38
C ASP A 515 15.83 3.76 -15.15
N ILE A 516 14.80 2.89 -15.14
CA ILE A 516 13.51 3.17 -15.80
C ILE A 516 12.89 4.43 -15.16
N PRO A 517 12.64 5.49 -15.95
CA PRO A 517 12.14 6.76 -15.42
C PRO A 517 10.66 6.66 -15.01
N THR A 518 10.23 7.57 -14.13
CA THR A 518 8.83 7.75 -13.70
C THR A 518 7.86 8.12 -14.82
N SER A 519 8.34 8.50 -16.00
CA SER A 519 7.53 8.71 -17.20
C SER A 519 7.20 7.41 -17.93
N SER A 520 7.76 6.27 -17.52
CA SER A 520 7.44 4.95 -18.06
C SER A 520 6.35 4.25 -17.23
N PRO A 521 5.35 3.60 -17.86
CA PRO A 521 4.37 2.81 -17.14
C PRO A 521 4.98 1.62 -16.39
N LEU A 522 6.24 1.27 -16.65
CA LEU A 522 6.95 0.18 -15.96
C LEU A 522 7.75 0.65 -14.75
N HIS A 523 7.76 1.94 -14.39
CA HIS A 523 8.59 2.44 -13.28
C HIS A 523 8.35 1.69 -11.96
N TYR A 524 7.12 1.28 -11.66
CA TYR A 524 6.79 0.56 -10.43
C TYR A 524 7.60 -0.74 -10.24
N VAL A 525 8.09 -1.36 -11.32
CA VAL A 525 8.91 -2.59 -11.20
C VAL A 525 10.31 -2.31 -10.63
N THR A 526 10.79 -1.06 -10.65
CA THR A 526 12.11 -0.69 -10.09
C THR A 526 12.15 -0.81 -8.57
N TYR A 527 11.00 -0.98 -7.93
CA TYR A 527 10.88 -1.18 -6.49
C TYR A 527 10.93 -2.66 -6.08
N VAL A 528 11.09 -3.58 -7.04
CA VAL A 528 11.24 -5.02 -6.82
C VAL A 528 12.70 -5.41 -6.96
N HIS A 529 13.23 -6.10 -5.94
CA HIS A 529 14.64 -6.42 -5.83
C HIS A 529 14.87 -7.91 -5.60
N VAL A 530 15.99 -8.38 -6.15
CA VAL A 530 16.65 -9.61 -5.73
C VAL A 530 17.81 -9.22 -4.83
N TYR A 531 17.75 -9.61 -3.55
CA TYR A 531 18.76 -9.26 -2.56
C TYR A 531 19.92 -10.25 -2.49
N GLY A 532 19.72 -11.47 -3.01
CA GLY A 532 20.74 -12.51 -3.06
C GLY A 532 20.12 -13.87 -3.36
N ALA A 533 20.95 -14.88 -3.58
CA ALA A 533 20.51 -16.25 -3.81
C ALA A 533 21.47 -17.27 -3.19
N SER A 534 20.90 -18.38 -2.73
CA SER A 534 21.64 -19.60 -2.39
C SER A 534 21.52 -20.61 -3.54
N LYS A 535 21.92 -21.87 -3.30
CA LYS A 535 21.67 -22.96 -4.26
C LYS A 535 20.21 -23.41 -4.31
N GLU A 536 19.41 -23.06 -3.30
CA GLU A 536 18.06 -23.58 -3.08
C GLU A 536 16.99 -22.51 -3.23
N VAL A 537 17.28 -21.28 -2.81
CA VAL A 537 16.32 -20.17 -2.78
C VAL A 537 16.93 -18.87 -3.29
N VAL A 538 16.09 -17.97 -3.76
CA VAL A 538 16.41 -16.55 -3.96
C VAL A 538 15.70 -15.72 -2.89
N TYR A 539 16.37 -14.71 -2.37
CA TYR A 539 15.82 -13.73 -1.45
C TYR A 539 15.35 -12.53 -2.26
N VAL A 540 14.04 -12.29 -2.27
CA VAL A 540 13.42 -11.21 -3.03
C VAL A 540 12.64 -10.30 -2.10
N GLY A 541 12.28 -9.14 -2.60
CA GLY A 541 11.28 -8.31 -1.96
C GLY A 541 10.96 -7.07 -2.75
N TYR A 542 9.95 -6.36 -2.29
CA TYR A 542 9.52 -5.11 -2.90
C TYR A 542 9.17 -4.09 -1.82
N THR A 543 9.47 -2.82 -2.09
CA THR A 543 8.97 -1.71 -1.26
C THR A 543 7.59 -1.28 -1.76
N PRO A 544 6.84 -0.47 -0.99
CA PRO A 544 5.49 -0.04 -1.39
C PRO A 544 5.42 0.71 -2.74
N GLY A 545 6.55 1.15 -3.32
CA GLY A 545 6.56 1.69 -4.68
C GLY A 545 6.17 0.70 -5.77
N TYR A 546 6.30 -0.61 -5.52
CA TYR A 546 5.73 -1.63 -6.43
C TYR A 546 4.19 -1.60 -6.44
N LEU A 547 3.58 -1.08 -5.36
CA LEU A 547 2.14 -0.88 -5.23
C LEU A 547 1.71 0.57 -5.52
N GLY A 548 2.62 1.40 -6.06
CA GLY A 548 2.32 2.76 -6.52
C GLY A 548 2.79 3.89 -5.61
N ASN A 549 3.40 3.63 -4.45
CA ASN A 549 3.87 4.71 -3.56
C ASN A 549 5.22 5.28 -4.00
N VAL A 550 5.28 6.59 -4.26
CA VAL A 550 6.49 7.27 -4.75
C VAL A 550 6.90 8.35 -3.74
N VAL A 551 8.19 8.45 -3.46
CA VAL A 551 8.72 9.60 -2.70
C VAL A 551 8.85 10.78 -3.66
N SER A 552 8.09 11.85 -3.45
CA SER A 552 8.20 13.06 -4.27
C SER A 552 9.46 13.85 -3.95
N SER A 553 9.86 14.74 -4.86
CA SER A 553 10.93 15.72 -4.66
C SER A 553 10.71 16.65 -3.45
N ASP A 554 9.48 16.75 -2.96
CA ASP A 554 9.11 17.67 -1.86
C ASP A 554 9.33 17.03 -0.48
N GLY A 555 9.74 15.76 -0.44
CA GLY A 555 10.02 15.04 0.79
C GLY A 555 8.78 14.42 1.45
N VAL A 556 7.76 14.06 0.66
CA VAL A 556 6.58 13.30 1.13
C VAL A 556 6.31 12.11 0.22
N VAL A 557 5.49 11.16 0.67
CA VAL A 557 5.09 9.99 -0.14
C VAL A 557 3.75 10.28 -0.81
N VAL A 558 3.73 10.16 -2.13
CA VAL A 558 2.55 10.34 -2.99
C VAL A 558 2.14 9.00 -3.60
N TYR A 559 0.88 8.86 -4.02
CA TYR A 559 0.44 7.71 -4.81
C TYR A 559 0.57 8.01 -6.31
N GLY A 560 1.06 7.05 -7.08
CA GLY A 560 1.32 7.16 -8.51
C GLY A 560 2.43 8.15 -8.88
N THR A 561 2.86 8.15 -10.14
CA THR A 561 3.89 9.07 -10.64
C THR A 561 3.30 10.39 -11.17
N GLY A 562 1.98 10.47 -11.31
CA GLY A 562 1.25 11.61 -11.89
C GLY A 562 1.26 11.68 -13.42
N TYR A 563 2.02 10.82 -14.09
CA TYR A 563 1.99 10.73 -15.55
C TYR A 563 0.74 9.99 -16.02
N ASP A 564 0.14 10.49 -17.10
CA ASP A 564 -0.94 9.80 -17.81
C ASP A 564 -0.31 8.86 -18.85
N TYR A 565 -0.34 7.58 -18.55
CA TYR A 565 0.28 6.55 -19.39
C TYR A 565 -0.70 6.02 -20.42
N THR A 566 -0.19 5.68 -21.60
CA THR A 566 -1.00 5.02 -22.64
C THR A 566 -1.21 3.54 -22.27
N PRO A 567 -2.46 3.07 -22.07
CA PRO A 567 -2.74 1.65 -21.87
C PRO A 567 -2.61 0.86 -23.17
N TRP A 568 -2.63 -0.46 -23.07
CA TRP A 568 -2.86 -1.30 -24.26
C TRP A 568 -4.35 -1.52 -24.48
N ILE A 569 -4.83 -1.20 -25.68
CA ILE A 569 -6.22 -1.37 -26.09
C ILE A 569 -6.26 -2.14 -27.42
N GLY A 570 -6.42 -3.46 -27.33
CA GLY A 570 -6.52 -4.36 -28.49
C GLY A 570 -7.84 -5.12 -28.51
N SER A 571 -7.77 -6.45 -28.48
CA SER A 571 -8.94 -7.31 -28.23
C SER A 571 -9.31 -7.32 -26.75
N VAL A 572 -8.31 -7.09 -25.90
CA VAL A 572 -8.44 -6.86 -24.45
C VAL A 572 -7.92 -5.47 -24.09
N TRP A 573 -8.21 -5.02 -22.88
CA TRP A 573 -7.66 -3.81 -22.29
C TRP A 573 -6.71 -4.18 -21.16
N TYR A 574 -5.46 -3.75 -21.28
CA TYR A 574 -4.51 -3.76 -20.16
C TYR A 574 -4.34 -2.31 -19.72
N ALA A 575 -4.95 -1.99 -18.58
CA ALA A 575 -4.84 -0.68 -17.95
C ALA A 575 -3.39 -0.35 -17.63
N ALA A 576 -3.06 0.94 -17.73
CA ALA A 576 -1.78 1.42 -17.24
C ALA A 576 -1.87 1.74 -15.72
N PRO A 577 -0.74 1.84 -14.99
CA PRO A 577 -0.77 2.21 -13.58
C PRO A 577 -1.42 3.59 -13.36
N TYR A 578 -2.41 3.64 -12.48
CA TYR A 578 -3.16 4.86 -12.19
C TYR A 578 -2.47 5.77 -11.18
N THR A 579 -2.65 7.08 -11.35
CA THR A 579 -2.44 8.08 -10.27
C THR A 579 -3.74 8.74 -9.84
N TRP A 580 -4.66 8.92 -10.79
CA TRP A 580 -5.90 9.68 -10.64
C TRP A 580 -7.12 8.79 -10.85
N GLY A 581 -8.25 9.19 -10.28
CA GLY A 581 -9.54 8.52 -10.46
C GLY A 581 -9.79 7.32 -9.53
N LEU A 582 -8.90 7.12 -8.54
CA LEU A 582 -9.03 6.07 -7.52
C LEU A 582 -9.36 6.62 -6.12
N ALA A 583 -9.48 7.94 -5.98
CA ALA A 583 -9.56 8.64 -4.69
C ALA A 583 -8.48 8.14 -3.71
N ALA A 584 -7.23 8.07 -4.18
CA ALA A 584 -6.11 7.60 -3.37
C ALA A 584 -5.83 8.61 -2.25
N ALA A 585 -6.08 8.23 -1.01
CA ALA A 585 -5.92 9.08 0.16
C ALA A 585 -4.91 8.47 1.13
N PRO A 586 -4.00 9.27 1.72
CA PRO A 586 -3.11 8.75 2.76
C PRO A 586 -3.94 8.32 3.97
N ILE A 587 -3.71 7.11 4.44
CA ILE A 587 -4.23 6.62 5.71
C ILE A 587 -3.04 6.52 6.66
N TYR A 588 -3.20 7.12 7.83
CA TYR A 588 -2.21 7.04 8.89
C TYR A 588 -2.88 6.52 10.16
N ASN A 589 -2.41 5.37 10.64
CA ASN A 589 -2.85 4.77 11.90
C ASN A 589 -1.62 4.50 12.79
N PRO A 590 -1.58 4.98 14.05
CA PRO A 590 -0.48 4.71 14.98
C PRO A 590 -0.14 3.22 15.21
N TYR A 591 -1.10 2.31 14.98
CA TYR A 591 -0.93 0.86 15.19
C TYR A 591 -0.54 0.10 13.91
N VAL A 592 -0.94 0.59 12.74
CA VAL A 592 -0.77 -0.11 11.44
C VAL A 592 0.26 0.60 10.54
N GLY A 593 0.65 1.83 10.89
CA GLY A 593 1.55 2.67 10.14
C GLY A 593 0.86 3.47 9.03
N PHE A 594 1.63 3.84 8.02
CA PHE A 594 1.18 4.57 6.84
C PHE A 594 0.75 3.60 5.71
N ALA A 595 -0.36 3.91 5.06
CA ALA A 595 -0.85 3.24 3.86
C ALA A 595 -1.58 4.25 2.96
N TYR A 596 -1.99 3.81 1.76
CA TYR A 596 -3.00 4.52 0.96
C TYR A 596 -4.31 3.74 1.00
N GLY A 597 -5.40 4.46 1.24
CA GLY A 597 -6.76 4.00 0.99
C GLY A 597 -7.19 4.38 -0.42
N TYR A 598 -8.16 3.65 -0.97
CA TYR A 598 -8.73 3.90 -2.28
C TYR A 598 -10.24 3.89 -2.17
N GLY A 599 -10.90 4.81 -2.88
CA GLY A 599 -12.35 4.87 -3.02
C GLY A 599 -12.71 4.76 -4.50
N LEU A 600 -13.01 3.53 -4.96
CA LEU A 600 -13.49 3.31 -6.32
C LEU A 600 -15.02 3.38 -6.36
N GLY A 601 -15.54 4.16 -7.30
CA GLY A 601 -16.98 4.31 -7.56
C GLY A 601 -17.72 5.22 -6.56
N LEU A 602 -17.71 4.90 -5.27
CA LEU A 602 -18.48 5.61 -4.24
C LEU A 602 -17.61 6.62 -3.49
N ALA A 603 -17.70 7.90 -3.89
CA ALA A 603 -17.38 9.02 -3.01
C ALA A 603 -18.69 9.51 -2.38
N THR A 604 -19.10 8.89 -1.27
CA THR A 604 -20.34 9.28 -0.55
C THR A 604 -20.11 10.43 0.41
#